data_AF-A0A2H0V2F4-F1
#
_entry.id   AF-A0A2H0V2F4-F1
#
_cell.length_a   1.000
_cell.length_b   1.000
_cell.length_c   1.000
_cell.angle_alpha   90.00
_cell.angle_beta   90.00
_cell.angle_gamma   90.00
#
_symmetry.space_group_name_H-M   'P 1'
#
loop_
_entity.id
_entity.type
_entity.pdbx_description
1 polymer ?
#
loop_
_entity_poly.entity_id
_entity_poly.type
_entity_poly.pdbx_seq_one_letter_code
_entity_poly.pdbx_strand_id
1 'polypeptide(L)'
;MSKILGIDLGTTNSAMAIIEGGQPKIIENKEGARTTPSIVAISKTGERLIGQIAKRQAVTNHENTITAVKRLIGRKFSDSEVQRDIKVYPYKMTQSGEGVKVLMQSKEYSPQEISAMILQKLKADAEEKLGEKITEAIITVPAYFDDSQRQATKDAGRIAGLDVKRIINEPTAAALAYGFDKKKGQQIVVYDLGGGTFDVSVLDIGDDTVEVKATNGNTHLGGEDFDKRIIDYIVADFKKEQGIDLSKDTLALQRIKEAAEKAKIELSTTAESEINQPFITSGADGPKHLVMKI
;
A
#
# COMPACT_ATOMS: atom_id res chain seq x y z
N MET A 1 -1.67 -7.50 -31.10
CA MET A 1 -1.05 -6.52 -30.18
C MET A 1 -1.14 -7.11 -28.78
N SER A 2 -0.06 -7.07 -28.00
CA SER A 2 -0.12 -7.47 -26.60
C SER A 2 -1.11 -6.57 -25.85
N LYS A 3 -1.84 -7.14 -24.89
CA LYS A 3 -2.73 -6.34 -24.03
C LYS A 3 -1.92 -5.34 -23.22
N ILE A 4 -2.50 -4.14 -23.02
CA ILE A 4 -1.98 -3.14 -22.09
C ILE A 4 -2.58 -3.41 -20.72
N LEU A 5 -1.75 -3.58 -19.70
CA LEU A 5 -2.20 -3.83 -18.33
C LEU A 5 -2.48 -2.50 -17.61
N GLY A 6 -3.71 -2.32 -17.13
CA GLY A 6 -4.03 -1.25 -16.18
C GLY A 6 -3.65 -1.70 -14.77
N ILE A 7 -2.76 -0.97 -14.10
CA ILE A 7 -2.27 -1.31 -12.76
C ILE A 7 -2.61 -0.18 -11.80
N ASP A 8 -3.40 -0.52 -10.79
CA ASP A 8 -3.49 0.29 -9.59
C ASP A 8 -2.35 -0.09 -8.64
N LEU A 9 -1.34 0.77 -8.52
CA LEU A 9 -0.21 0.55 -7.62
C LEU A 9 -0.47 1.26 -6.30
N GLY A 10 -1.27 0.68 -5.41
CA GLY A 10 -1.66 1.32 -4.15
C GLY A 10 -0.63 1.16 -3.02
N THR A 11 -0.80 1.95 -1.95
CA THR A 11 0.07 1.93 -0.76
C THR A 11 0.00 0.60 -0.01
N THR A 12 -1.20 0.06 0.18
CA THR A 12 -1.45 -1.17 0.95
C THR A 12 -1.74 -2.36 0.04
N ASN A 13 -2.53 -2.15 -1.01
CA ASN A 13 -2.90 -3.17 -1.97
C ASN A 13 -2.71 -2.62 -3.39
N SER A 14 -2.42 -3.50 -4.32
CA SER A 14 -2.39 -3.22 -5.75
C SER A 14 -3.39 -4.11 -6.48
N ALA A 15 -3.91 -3.63 -7.61
CA ALA A 15 -4.83 -4.36 -8.46
C ALA A 15 -4.41 -4.27 -9.93
N MET A 16 -4.84 -5.21 -10.75
CA MET A 16 -4.54 -5.20 -12.18
C MET A 16 -5.77 -5.56 -13.01
N ALA A 17 -5.91 -4.91 -14.16
CA ALA A 17 -7.06 -5.04 -15.04
C ALA A 17 -6.66 -4.97 -16.52
N ILE A 18 -7.50 -5.54 -17.37
CA ILE A 18 -7.40 -5.43 -18.84
C ILE A 18 -8.76 -5.04 -19.42
N ILE A 19 -8.77 -4.67 -20.70
CA ILE A 19 -9.99 -4.64 -21.51
C ILE A 19 -10.14 -5.99 -22.21
N GLU A 20 -11.28 -6.65 -22.00
CA GLU A 20 -11.67 -7.91 -22.64
C GLU A 20 -13.08 -7.78 -23.20
N GLY A 21 -13.27 -8.06 -24.50
CA GLY A 21 -14.57 -7.90 -25.15
C GLY A 21 -15.13 -6.47 -25.10
N GLY A 22 -14.25 -5.46 -25.01
CA GLY A 22 -14.65 -4.06 -24.83
C GLY A 22 -15.08 -3.70 -23.42
N GLN A 23 -14.88 -4.56 -22.43
CA GLN A 23 -15.25 -4.33 -21.03
C GLN A 23 -14.03 -4.41 -20.10
N PRO A 24 -13.92 -3.55 -19.07
CA PRO A 24 -12.85 -3.64 -18.09
C PRO A 24 -13.04 -4.88 -17.20
N LYS A 25 -11.98 -5.65 -17.02
CA LYS A 25 -11.98 -6.86 -16.19
C LYS A 25 -10.77 -6.88 -15.28
N ILE A 26 -11.02 -6.96 -13.97
CA ILE A 26 -9.98 -7.22 -12.97
C ILE A 26 -9.44 -8.64 -13.17
N ILE A 27 -8.12 -8.78 -13.12
CA ILE A 27 -7.45 -10.07 -13.16
C ILE A 27 -7.12 -10.48 -11.72
N GLU A 28 -7.47 -11.72 -11.37
CA GLU A 28 -7.05 -12.33 -10.12
C GLU A 28 -5.54 -12.62 -10.14
N ASN A 29 -4.89 -12.44 -9.00
CA ASN A 29 -3.52 -12.89 -8.81
C ASN A 29 -3.44 -14.42 -8.74
N LYS A 30 -2.22 -14.96 -8.67
CA LYS A 30 -1.96 -16.41 -8.58
C LYS A 30 -2.62 -17.06 -7.35
N GLU A 31 -2.83 -16.28 -6.29
CA GLU A 31 -3.49 -16.70 -5.07
C GLU A 31 -5.04 -16.66 -5.14
N GLY A 32 -5.61 -16.25 -6.28
CA GLY A 32 -7.06 -16.18 -6.50
C GLY A 32 -7.73 -14.91 -5.96
N ALA A 33 -6.95 -13.93 -5.48
CA ALA A 33 -7.47 -12.66 -4.98
C ALA A 33 -7.45 -11.59 -6.08
N ARG A 34 -8.45 -10.70 -6.05
CA ARG A 34 -8.57 -9.57 -6.99
C ARG A 34 -7.62 -8.41 -6.71
N THR A 35 -6.92 -8.46 -5.57
CA THR A 35 -5.90 -7.50 -5.15
C THR A 35 -4.72 -8.24 -4.55
N THR A 36 -3.53 -7.67 -4.68
CA THR A 36 -2.28 -8.18 -4.12
C THR A 36 -1.75 -7.17 -3.09
N PRO A 37 -1.41 -7.59 -1.85
CA PRO A 37 -0.77 -6.69 -0.89
C PRO A 37 0.50 -6.07 -1.47
N SER A 38 0.67 -4.77 -1.30
CA SER A 38 1.86 -4.00 -1.74
C SER A 38 3.02 -4.19 -0.75
N ILE A 39 3.42 -5.44 -0.57
CA ILE A 39 4.37 -5.88 0.45
C ILE A 39 5.45 -6.73 -0.21
N VAL A 40 6.71 -6.45 0.11
CA VAL A 40 7.88 -7.19 -0.37
C VAL A 40 8.71 -7.61 0.83
N ALA A 41 9.20 -8.85 0.83
CA ALA A 41 10.15 -9.31 1.83
C ALA A 41 11.27 -10.13 1.21
N ILE A 42 12.40 -10.19 1.91
CA ILE A 42 13.43 -11.22 1.68
C ILE A 42 13.40 -12.20 2.85
N SER A 43 13.16 -13.47 2.55
CA SER A 43 13.13 -14.56 3.53
C SER A 43 14.52 -14.81 4.10
N LYS A 44 14.62 -15.56 5.21
CA LYS A 44 15.91 -15.96 5.79
C LYS A 44 16.80 -16.78 4.83
N THR A 45 16.21 -17.44 3.84
CA THR A 45 16.94 -18.21 2.81
C THR A 45 17.34 -17.37 1.60
N GLY A 46 17.05 -16.06 1.61
CA GLY A 46 17.34 -15.14 0.50
C GLY A 46 16.26 -15.14 -0.59
N GLU A 47 15.14 -15.82 -0.38
CA GLU A 47 14.03 -15.83 -1.33
C GLU A 47 13.24 -14.53 -1.27
N ARG A 48 12.89 -13.97 -2.43
CA ARG A 48 12.03 -12.80 -2.52
C ARG A 48 10.56 -13.20 -2.46
N LEU A 49 9.85 -12.69 -1.45
CA LEU A 49 8.43 -12.88 -1.24
C LEU A 49 7.69 -11.59 -1.58
N ILE A 50 6.54 -11.67 -2.27
CA ILE A 50 5.75 -10.50 -2.66
C ILE A 50 4.27 -10.81 -2.45
N GLY A 51 3.47 -9.85 -1.97
CA GLY A 51 2.03 -10.02 -1.81
C GLY A 51 1.68 -10.83 -0.57
N GLN A 52 0.74 -11.77 -0.71
CA GLN A 52 0.18 -12.50 0.43
C GLN A 52 1.22 -13.32 1.20
N ILE A 53 2.19 -13.91 0.48
CA ILE A 53 3.30 -14.66 1.09
C ILE A 53 4.21 -13.75 1.94
N ALA A 54 4.47 -12.52 1.48
CA ALA A 54 5.23 -11.54 2.26
C ALA A 54 4.42 -11.05 3.46
N LYS A 55 3.10 -10.80 3.30
CA LYS A 55 2.22 -10.41 4.40
C LYS A 55 2.22 -11.44 5.54
N ARG A 56 2.08 -12.73 5.22
CA ARG A 56 1.97 -13.82 6.22
C ARG A 56 3.18 -13.95 7.15
N GLN A 57 4.37 -13.59 6.69
CA GLN A 57 5.61 -13.71 7.48
C GLN A 57 6.07 -12.39 8.11
N ALA A 58 5.32 -11.29 7.89
CA ALA A 58 5.72 -9.95 8.33
C ALA A 58 5.99 -9.88 9.84
N VAL A 59 5.17 -10.56 10.66
CA VAL A 59 5.32 -10.58 12.13
C VAL A 59 6.69 -11.10 12.58
N THR A 60 7.24 -12.12 11.93
CA THR A 60 8.49 -12.78 12.36
C THR A 60 9.73 -12.33 11.58
N ASN A 61 9.56 -11.44 10.60
CA ASN A 61 10.63 -10.93 9.73
C ASN A 61 10.42 -9.45 9.36
N HIS A 62 9.96 -8.65 10.31
CA HIS A 62 9.51 -7.27 10.07
C HIS A 62 10.61 -6.35 9.56
N GLU A 63 11.88 -6.56 9.96
CA GLU A 63 13.02 -5.75 9.49
C GLU A 63 13.30 -5.95 8.00
N ASN A 64 12.98 -7.12 7.45
CA ASN A 64 13.18 -7.45 6.03
C ASN A 64 11.88 -7.48 5.25
N THR A 65 10.80 -6.91 5.80
CA THR A 65 9.47 -6.85 5.17
C THR A 65 9.09 -5.39 4.97
N ILE A 66 9.12 -4.95 3.72
CA ILE A 66 8.81 -3.58 3.33
C ILE A 66 7.31 -3.47 3.06
N THR A 67 6.67 -2.55 3.78
CA THR A 67 5.27 -2.16 3.65
C THR A 67 5.19 -0.67 3.35
N ALA A 68 4.08 -0.22 2.75
CA ALA A 68 3.79 1.19 2.49
C ALA A 68 4.89 1.96 1.73
N VAL A 69 5.67 1.27 0.88
CA VAL A 69 6.81 1.87 0.16
C VAL A 69 6.41 3.06 -0.73
N LYS A 70 5.14 3.11 -1.15
CA LYS A 70 4.57 4.24 -1.90
C LYS A 70 4.61 5.56 -1.12
N ARG A 71 4.65 5.54 0.22
CA ARG A 71 4.87 6.75 1.03
C ARG A 71 6.29 7.30 0.89
N LEU A 72 7.26 6.49 0.45
CA LEU A 72 8.67 6.88 0.30
C LEU A 72 9.07 7.21 -1.14
N ILE A 73 8.30 6.74 -2.14
CA ILE A 73 8.67 6.90 -3.55
C ILE A 73 8.75 8.38 -3.94
N GLY A 74 9.85 8.77 -4.59
CA GLY A 74 10.11 10.14 -5.04
C GLY A 74 10.42 11.17 -3.92
N ARG A 75 10.42 10.76 -2.65
CA ARG A 75 10.72 11.67 -1.52
C ARG A 75 12.21 11.80 -1.22
N LYS A 76 12.55 12.89 -0.54
CA LYS A 76 13.90 13.10 0.00
C LYS A 76 14.00 12.52 1.40
N PHE A 77 15.19 12.07 1.77
CA PHE A 77 15.45 11.57 3.13
C PHE A 77 15.19 12.64 4.19
N SER A 78 15.42 13.92 3.87
CA SER A 78 15.18 15.05 4.77
C SER A 78 13.71 15.46 4.94
N ASP A 79 12.79 14.91 4.15
CA ASP A 79 11.38 15.30 4.22
C ASP A 79 10.78 14.95 5.59
N SER A 80 9.92 15.82 6.12
CA SER A 80 9.36 15.67 7.46
C SER A 80 8.54 14.38 7.61
N GLU A 81 7.86 13.99 6.53
CA GLU A 81 7.10 12.77 6.34
C GLU A 81 8.01 11.55 6.48
N VAL A 82 9.16 11.55 5.81
CA VAL A 82 10.13 10.45 5.87
C VAL A 82 10.74 10.36 7.27
N GLN A 83 11.05 11.49 7.89
CA GLN A 83 11.58 11.52 9.27
C GLN A 83 10.56 11.01 10.29
N ARG A 84 9.25 11.16 10.03
CA ARG A 84 8.20 10.50 10.82
C ARG A 84 8.16 9.00 10.54
N ASP A 85 8.17 8.60 9.27
CA ASP A 85 8.11 7.21 8.85
C ASP A 85 9.26 6.36 9.42
N ILE A 86 10.48 6.91 9.50
CA ILE A 86 11.65 6.25 10.12
C ILE A 86 11.37 5.80 11.57
N LYS A 87 10.52 6.54 12.30
CA LYS A 87 10.17 6.23 13.69
C LYS A 87 9.00 5.25 13.80
N VAL A 88 8.29 5.00 12.71
CA VAL A 88 7.05 4.23 12.67
C VAL A 88 7.29 2.84 12.09
N TYR A 89 8.06 2.73 11.01
CA TYR A 89 8.26 1.45 10.33
C TYR A 89 9.41 0.64 10.95
N PRO A 90 9.27 -0.70 11.01
CA PRO A 90 10.27 -1.58 11.62
C PRO A 90 11.50 -1.83 10.72
N TYR A 91 11.39 -1.58 9.42
CA TYR A 91 12.49 -1.76 8.48
C TYR A 91 13.40 -0.54 8.45
N LYS A 92 14.69 -0.76 8.22
CA LYS A 92 15.67 0.32 8.21
C LYS A 92 15.59 1.12 6.92
N MET A 93 15.48 2.43 7.05
CA MET A 93 15.63 3.38 5.95
C MET A 93 17.00 4.05 6.02
N THR A 94 17.64 4.24 4.87
CA THR A 94 18.95 4.87 4.74
C THR A 94 18.91 6.01 3.73
N GLN A 95 19.85 6.94 3.88
CA GLN A 95 20.01 8.06 2.94
C GLN A 95 20.94 7.65 1.80
N SER A 96 20.54 7.92 0.56
CA SER A 96 21.39 7.77 -0.62
C SER A 96 21.28 9.02 -1.49
N GLY A 97 22.30 9.88 -1.44
CA GLY A 97 22.21 11.24 -1.97
C GLY A 97 21.12 12.02 -1.24
N GLU A 98 20.19 12.62 -1.97
CA GLU A 98 18.98 13.24 -1.39
C GLU A 98 17.85 12.25 -1.13
N GLY A 99 17.89 11.06 -1.74
CA GLY A 99 16.78 10.09 -1.73
C GLY A 99 16.81 9.11 -0.56
N VAL A 100 15.71 8.39 -0.41
CA VAL A 100 15.53 7.30 0.56
C VAL A 100 15.88 5.95 -0.08
N LYS A 101 16.51 5.07 0.69
CA LYS A 101 16.57 3.63 0.43
C LYS A 101 16.04 2.84 1.62
N VAL A 102 15.67 1.60 1.38
CA VAL A 102 15.28 0.63 2.40
C VAL A 102 16.25 -0.55 2.39
N LEU A 103 16.59 -1.05 3.58
CA LEU A 103 17.47 -2.21 3.73
C LEU A 103 16.63 -3.48 3.89
N MET A 104 16.89 -4.48 3.07
CA MET A 104 16.46 -5.86 3.32
C MET A 104 17.72 -6.73 3.36
N GLN A 105 17.94 -7.40 4.49
CA GLN A 105 19.17 -8.11 4.82
C GLN A 105 20.39 -7.18 4.69
N SER A 106 21.34 -7.52 3.81
CA SER A 106 22.56 -6.75 3.56
C SER A 106 22.48 -5.84 2.33
N LYS A 107 21.33 -5.78 1.66
CA LYS A 107 21.17 -5.03 0.41
C LYS A 107 20.18 -3.87 0.55
N GLU A 108 20.61 -2.71 0.08
CA GLU A 108 19.75 -1.54 -0.03
C GLU A 108 18.99 -1.54 -1.35
N TYR A 109 17.74 -1.08 -1.29
CA TYR A 109 16.85 -0.95 -2.43
C TYR A 109 16.23 0.44 -2.41
N SER A 110 16.11 1.05 -3.58
CA SER A 110 15.29 2.25 -3.78
C SER A 110 13.80 1.91 -3.68
N PRO A 111 12.93 2.86 -3.29
CA PRO A 111 11.48 2.69 -3.35
C PRO A 111 10.96 2.26 -4.73
N GLN A 112 11.63 2.70 -5.80
CA GLN A 112 11.36 2.33 -7.19
C GLN A 112 11.63 0.84 -7.43
N GLU A 113 12.75 0.30 -6.93
CA GLU A 113 13.05 -1.13 -7.05
C GLU A 113 12.05 -1.99 -6.28
N ILE A 114 11.66 -1.59 -5.07
CA ILE A 114 10.62 -2.32 -4.31
C ILE A 114 9.28 -2.28 -5.05
N SER A 115 8.88 -1.12 -5.53
CA SER A 115 7.64 -0.96 -6.30
C SER A 115 7.69 -1.76 -7.60
N ALA A 116 8.85 -1.83 -8.25
CA ALA A 116 9.07 -2.66 -9.43
C ALA A 116 8.91 -4.15 -9.13
N MET A 117 9.31 -4.64 -7.95
CA MET A 117 9.05 -6.04 -7.57
C MET A 117 7.55 -6.33 -7.47
N ILE A 118 6.75 -5.39 -6.92
CA ILE A 118 5.29 -5.50 -6.89
C ILE A 118 4.73 -5.55 -8.31
N LEU A 119 5.14 -4.61 -9.16
CA LEU A 119 4.72 -4.56 -10.57
C LEU A 119 5.12 -5.82 -11.35
N GLN A 120 6.30 -6.39 -11.09
CA GLN A 120 6.75 -7.65 -11.68
C GLN A 120 5.86 -8.82 -11.27
N LYS A 121 5.42 -8.89 -10.00
CA LYS A 121 4.47 -9.93 -9.58
C LYS A 121 3.12 -9.76 -10.28
N LEU A 122 2.57 -8.55 -10.32
CA LEU A 122 1.29 -8.29 -11.02
C LEU A 122 1.39 -8.66 -12.50
N LYS A 123 2.45 -8.24 -13.17
CA LYS A 123 2.72 -8.62 -14.56
C LYS A 123 2.78 -10.14 -14.72
N ALA A 124 3.57 -10.84 -13.89
CA ALA A 124 3.73 -12.29 -13.99
C ALA A 124 2.41 -13.04 -13.76
N ASP A 125 1.63 -12.62 -12.75
CA ASP A 125 0.33 -13.22 -12.46
C ASP A 125 -0.67 -12.99 -13.61
N ALA A 126 -0.65 -11.80 -14.24
CA ALA A 126 -1.47 -11.51 -15.41
C ALA A 126 -1.03 -12.32 -16.64
N GLU A 127 0.27 -12.44 -16.91
CA GLU A 127 0.81 -13.25 -18.01
C GLU A 127 0.46 -14.73 -17.82
N GLU A 128 0.54 -15.27 -16.60
CA GLU A 128 0.15 -16.65 -16.27
C GLU A 128 -1.35 -16.89 -16.50
N LYS A 129 -2.20 -15.94 -16.09
CA LYS A 129 -3.67 -16.05 -16.25
C LYS A 129 -4.12 -15.92 -17.71
N LEU A 130 -3.45 -15.08 -18.49
CA LEU A 130 -3.83 -14.78 -19.88
C LEU A 130 -3.14 -15.68 -20.91
N GLY A 131 -2.02 -16.32 -20.55
CA GLY A 131 -1.24 -17.16 -21.46
C GLY A 131 -0.47 -16.37 -22.53
N GLU A 132 -0.28 -15.06 -22.35
CA GLU A 132 0.45 -14.20 -23.26
C GLU A 132 1.38 -13.23 -22.52
N LYS A 133 2.42 -12.73 -23.20
CA LYS A 133 3.33 -11.73 -22.61
C LYS A 133 2.71 -10.33 -22.60
N ILE A 134 2.95 -9.62 -21.50
CA ILE A 134 2.54 -8.22 -21.30
C ILE A 134 3.79 -7.34 -21.26
N THR A 135 3.86 -6.39 -22.17
CA THR A 135 5.00 -5.48 -22.29
C THR A 135 4.65 -4.04 -21.98
N GLU A 136 3.36 -3.70 -21.91
CA GLU A 136 2.87 -2.32 -21.83
C GLU A 136 1.92 -2.16 -20.66
N ALA A 137 1.97 -1.01 -19.98
CA ALA A 137 1.08 -0.72 -18.86
C ALA A 137 0.66 0.75 -18.77
N ILE A 138 -0.48 0.95 -18.12
CA ILE A 138 -0.91 2.23 -17.55
C ILE A 138 -0.87 2.07 -16.03
N ILE A 139 -0.19 2.96 -15.33
CA ILE A 139 0.02 2.85 -13.86
C ILE A 139 -0.61 4.06 -13.18
N THR A 140 -1.34 3.82 -12.09
CA THR A 140 -1.97 4.88 -11.29
C THR A 140 -0.97 5.59 -10.38
N VAL A 141 -1.24 6.85 -10.07
CA VAL A 141 -0.62 7.64 -9.00
C VAL A 141 -1.67 8.52 -8.33
N PRO A 142 -1.47 8.94 -7.08
CA PRO A 142 -2.31 9.95 -6.43
C PRO A 142 -2.34 11.23 -7.25
N ALA A 143 -3.48 11.93 -7.28
CA ALA A 143 -3.61 13.17 -8.05
C ALA A 143 -2.61 14.23 -7.56
N TYR A 144 -2.38 14.26 -6.25
CA TYR A 144 -1.48 15.22 -5.60
C TYR A 144 0.00 14.81 -5.59
N PHE A 145 0.39 13.74 -6.30
CA PHE A 145 1.82 13.44 -6.50
C PHE A 145 2.51 14.53 -7.31
N ASP A 146 3.69 14.95 -6.84
CA ASP A 146 4.55 15.89 -7.56
C ASP A 146 5.30 15.20 -8.73
N ASP A 147 6.13 15.98 -9.43
CA ASP A 147 6.90 15.50 -10.58
C ASP A 147 7.91 14.42 -10.22
N SER A 148 8.55 14.47 -9.04
CA SER A 148 9.56 13.47 -8.65
C SER A 148 8.88 12.14 -8.31
N GLN A 149 7.73 12.16 -7.64
CA GLN A 149 6.96 10.97 -7.30
C GLN A 149 6.35 10.30 -8.55
N ARG A 150 5.85 11.11 -9.49
CA ARG A 150 5.37 10.62 -10.81
C ARG A 150 6.49 9.98 -11.61
N GLN A 151 7.64 10.65 -11.70
CA GLN A 151 8.78 10.13 -12.45
C GLN A 151 9.32 8.84 -11.81
N ALA A 152 9.46 8.80 -10.49
CA ALA A 152 9.88 7.61 -9.76
C ALA A 152 8.92 6.42 -9.94
N THR A 153 7.61 6.66 -9.98
CA THR A 153 6.62 5.60 -10.26
C THR A 153 6.74 5.08 -11.70
N LYS A 154 6.97 5.98 -12.67
CA LYS A 154 7.25 5.59 -14.06
C LYS A 154 8.52 4.76 -14.17
N ASP A 155 9.55 5.10 -13.42
CA ASP A 155 10.81 4.35 -13.37
C ASP A 155 10.64 2.97 -12.74
N ALA A 156 9.81 2.84 -11.71
CA ALA A 156 9.44 1.52 -11.16
C ALA A 156 8.81 0.61 -12.25
N GLY A 157 7.93 1.15 -13.10
CA GLY A 157 7.38 0.42 -14.25
C GLY A 157 8.45 -0.02 -15.26
N ARG A 158 9.41 0.86 -15.58
CA ARG A 158 10.54 0.52 -16.47
C ARG A 158 11.43 -0.58 -15.88
N ILE A 159 11.77 -0.50 -14.59
CA ILE A 159 12.55 -1.52 -13.87
C ILE A 159 11.79 -2.86 -13.85
N ALA A 160 10.45 -2.82 -13.81
CA ALA A 160 9.61 -4.01 -13.91
C ALA A 160 9.52 -4.62 -15.32
N GLY A 161 10.14 -4.00 -16.33
CA GLY A 161 10.08 -4.43 -17.73
C GLY A 161 8.73 -4.13 -18.37
N LEU A 162 8.10 -3.01 -17.99
CA LEU A 162 6.89 -2.47 -18.60
C LEU A 162 7.21 -1.17 -19.32
N ASP A 163 6.74 -1.04 -20.56
CA ASP A 163 6.63 0.23 -21.26
C ASP A 163 5.41 0.99 -20.71
N VAL A 164 5.69 1.99 -19.87
CA VAL A 164 4.67 2.78 -19.19
C VAL A 164 4.09 3.82 -20.17
N LYS A 165 2.99 3.45 -20.83
CA LYS A 165 2.30 4.28 -21.83
C LYS A 165 1.69 5.54 -21.22
N ARG A 166 1.21 5.43 -19.97
CA ARG A 166 0.59 6.54 -19.25
C ARG A 166 0.73 6.36 -17.75
N ILE A 167 1.00 7.47 -17.07
CA ILE A 167 0.72 7.62 -15.64
C ILE A 167 -0.64 8.32 -15.55
N ILE A 168 -1.58 7.72 -14.84
CA ILE A 168 -2.94 8.26 -14.69
C ILE A 168 -3.21 8.59 -13.22
N ASN A 169 -3.93 9.68 -12.96
CA ASN A 169 -4.35 10.01 -11.60
C ASN A 169 -5.42 9.01 -11.13
N GLU A 170 -5.30 8.52 -9.90
CA GLU A 170 -6.25 7.62 -9.23
C GLU A 170 -7.70 8.10 -9.34
N PRO A 171 -8.06 9.34 -8.96
CA PRO A 171 -9.44 9.79 -9.07
C PRO A 171 -9.93 9.92 -10.52
N THR A 172 -9.03 10.17 -11.49
CA THR A 172 -9.39 10.15 -12.91
C THR A 172 -9.66 8.74 -13.40
N ALA A 173 -8.87 7.76 -12.97
CA ALA A 173 -9.11 6.35 -13.27
C ALA A 173 -10.44 5.86 -12.67
N ALA A 174 -10.74 6.26 -11.43
CA ALA A 174 -12.02 5.98 -10.78
C ALA A 174 -13.20 6.62 -11.54
N ALA A 175 -13.06 7.88 -11.98
CA ALA A 175 -14.07 8.56 -12.78
C ALA A 175 -14.31 7.88 -14.13
N LEU A 176 -13.26 7.43 -14.82
CA LEU A 176 -13.37 6.64 -16.06
C LEU A 176 -14.10 5.32 -15.81
N ALA A 177 -13.79 4.62 -14.72
CA ALA A 177 -14.48 3.38 -14.36
C ALA A 177 -15.97 3.61 -14.05
N TYR A 178 -16.30 4.68 -13.31
CA TYR A 178 -17.68 5.07 -13.00
C TYR A 178 -18.46 5.53 -14.23
N GLY A 179 -17.81 6.25 -15.14
CA GLY A 179 -18.39 6.80 -16.36
C GLY A 179 -18.50 5.80 -17.51
N PHE A 180 -17.86 4.63 -17.43
CA PHE A 180 -17.68 3.70 -18.55
C PHE A 180 -18.99 3.34 -19.29
N ASP A 181 -20.07 3.07 -18.56
CA ASP A 181 -21.39 2.75 -19.13
C ASP A 181 -22.37 3.93 -19.11
N LYS A 182 -21.94 5.12 -18.68
CA LYS A 182 -22.82 6.27 -18.43
C LYS A 182 -22.78 7.25 -19.60
N LYS A 183 -23.88 7.34 -20.34
CA LYS A 183 -24.06 8.24 -21.50
C LYS A 183 -24.61 9.63 -21.18
N LYS A 184 -24.50 10.08 -19.93
CA LYS A 184 -24.99 11.40 -19.53
C LYS A 184 -23.85 12.18 -18.89
N GLY A 185 -23.60 13.34 -19.47
CA GLY A 185 -22.72 14.33 -18.88
C GLY A 185 -23.13 14.63 -17.44
N GLN A 186 -22.20 14.54 -16.50
CA GLN A 186 -22.45 14.79 -15.08
C GLN A 186 -21.19 15.30 -14.40
N GLN A 187 -21.39 16.19 -13.44
CA GLN A 187 -20.34 16.59 -12.52
C GLN A 187 -20.33 15.64 -11.32
N ILE A 188 -19.15 15.15 -10.95
CA ILE A 188 -18.95 14.26 -9.80
C ILE A 188 -17.86 14.77 -8.88
N VAL A 189 -17.91 14.26 -7.64
CA VAL A 189 -16.80 14.35 -6.70
C VAL A 189 -16.28 12.94 -6.47
N VAL A 190 -14.99 12.73 -6.70
CA VAL A 190 -14.29 11.52 -6.27
C VAL A 190 -13.59 11.84 -4.96
N TYR A 191 -14.00 11.15 -3.90
CA TYR A 191 -13.33 11.15 -2.59
C TYR A 191 -12.61 9.82 -2.45
N ASP A 192 -11.27 9.85 -2.49
CA ASP A 192 -10.42 8.66 -2.44
C ASP A 192 -9.55 8.71 -1.18
N LEU A 193 -9.86 7.85 -0.21
CA LEU A 193 -9.12 7.72 1.04
C LEU A 193 -8.55 6.30 1.12
N GLY A 194 -7.30 6.16 0.68
CA GLY A 194 -6.60 4.89 0.63
C GLY A 194 -5.82 4.58 1.91
N GLY A 195 -4.87 3.64 1.78
CA GLY A 195 -4.01 3.21 2.89
C GLY A 195 -3.00 4.25 3.36
N GLY A 196 -2.60 5.21 2.51
CA GLY A 196 -1.64 6.24 2.92
C GLY A 196 -1.74 7.57 2.17
N THR A 197 -2.75 7.72 1.31
CA THR A 197 -3.00 8.93 0.54
C THR A 197 -4.49 9.24 0.55
N PHE A 198 -4.79 10.53 0.53
CA PHE A 198 -6.13 11.07 0.41
C PHE A 198 -6.16 12.02 -0.77
N ASP A 199 -7.10 11.84 -1.69
CA ASP A 199 -7.38 12.76 -2.80
C ASP A 199 -8.88 13.10 -2.83
N VAL A 200 -9.19 14.35 -3.18
CA VAL A 200 -10.52 14.79 -3.55
C VAL A 200 -10.46 15.55 -4.87
N SER A 201 -11.29 15.13 -5.82
CA SER A 201 -11.34 15.73 -7.16
C SER A 201 -12.78 16.01 -7.57
N VAL A 202 -13.01 17.21 -8.11
CA VAL A 202 -14.25 17.58 -8.80
C VAL A 202 -14.00 17.36 -10.29
N LEU A 203 -14.81 16.50 -10.92
CA LEU A 203 -14.66 16.15 -12.32
C LEU A 203 -15.96 16.35 -13.09
N ASP A 204 -15.85 16.86 -14.30
CA ASP A 204 -16.93 16.79 -15.28
C ASP A 204 -16.69 15.58 -16.18
N ILE A 205 -17.63 14.64 -16.17
CA ILE A 205 -17.66 13.50 -17.06
C ILE A 205 -18.57 13.86 -18.23
N GLY A 206 -18.03 13.86 -19.45
CA GLY A 206 -18.78 13.92 -20.71
C GLY A 206 -18.98 12.52 -21.31
N ASP A 207 -19.41 12.45 -22.56
CA ASP A 207 -19.64 11.16 -23.25
C ASP A 207 -18.34 10.36 -23.43
N ASP A 208 -17.23 11.04 -23.74
CA ASP A 208 -15.91 10.42 -23.96
C ASP A 208 -14.77 11.18 -23.26
N THR A 209 -15.10 12.15 -22.39
CA THR A 209 -14.13 13.04 -21.75
C THR A 209 -14.28 13.04 -20.23
N VAL A 210 -13.14 13.14 -19.55
CA VAL A 210 -13.08 13.41 -18.10
C VAL A 210 -12.22 14.64 -17.92
N GLU A 211 -12.83 15.72 -17.45
CA GLU A 211 -12.15 16.98 -17.17
C GLU A 211 -12.05 17.19 -15.66
N VAL A 212 -10.83 17.34 -15.15
CA VAL A 212 -10.60 17.67 -13.74
C VAL A 212 -10.79 19.17 -13.57
N LYS A 213 -11.80 19.58 -12.79
CA LYS A 213 -12.07 21.00 -12.49
C LYS A 213 -11.27 21.50 -11.30
N ALA A 214 -11.11 20.66 -10.30
CA ALA A 214 -10.29 20.93 -9.12
C ALA A 214 -9.80 19.62 -8.53
N THR A 215 -8.61 19.64 -7.93
CA THR A 215 -8.04 18.52 -7.18
C THR A 215 -7.37 19.07 -5.93
N ASN A 216 -7.51 18.38 -4.81
CA ASN A 216 -6.77 18.64 -3.58
C ASN A 216 -6.56 17.30 -2.86
N GLY A 217 -5.72 17.27 -1.83
CA GLY A 217 -5.43 16.02 -1.13
C GLY A 217 -4.30 16.14 -0.12
N ASN A 218 -3.90 14.98 0.40
CA ASN A 218 -2.75 14.80 1.27
C ASN A 218 -2.07 13.46 0.95
N THR A 219 -0.85 13.51 0.43
CA THR A 219 -0.07 12.33 0.02
C THR A 219 0.54 11.54 1.19
N HIS A 220 0.14 11.89 2.41
CA HIS A 220 0.62 11.28 3.65
C HIS A 220 -0.49 11.22 4.71
N LEU A 221 -1.72 10.98 4.28
CA LEU A 221 -2.90 10.75 5.12
C LEU A 221 -3.67 9.54 4.57
N GLY A 222 -3.87 8.50 5.37
CA GLY A 222 -4.68 7.34 4.98
C GLY A 222 -4.78 6.31 6.09
N GLY A 223 -5.28 5.12 5.75
CA GLY A 223 -5.54 3.99 6.65
C GLY A 223 -4.44 3.67 7.68
N GLU A 224 -3.16 3.78 7.30
CA GLU A 224 -2.02 3.56 8.21
C GLU A 224 -1.99 4.56 9.38
N ASP A 225 -2.48 5.79 9.16
CA ASP A 225 -2.54 6.80 10.22
C ASP A 225 -3.68 6.51 11.20
N PHE A 226 -4.80 5.93 10.72
CA PHE A 226 -5.88 5.43 11.57
C PHE A 226 -5.40 4.24 12.41
N ASP A 227 -4.70 3.29 11.76
CA ASP A 227 -4.10 2.15 12.46
C ASP A 227 -3.16 2.62 13.55
N LYS A 228 -2.31 3.61 13.25
CA LYS A 228 -1.41 4.20 14.23
C LYS A 228 -2.16 4.78 15.45
N ARG A 229 -3.29 5.47 15.26
CA ARG A 229 -4.07 5.99 16.40
C ARG A 229 -4.60 4.86 17.29
N ILE A 230 -5.04 3.75 16.71
CA ILE A 230 -5.53 2.58 17.44
C ILE A 230 -4.36 1.88 18.17
N ILE A 231 -3.21 1.72 17.50
CA ILE A 231 -1.98 1.18 18.11
C ILE A 231 -1.55 2.03 19.30
N ASP A 232 -1.50 3.36 19.15
CA ASP A 232 -1.09 4.28 20.23
C ASP A 232 -2.05 4.18 21.43
N TYR A 233 -3.36 4.02 21.18
CA TYR A 233 -4.36 3.77 22.22
C TYR A 233 -4.12 2.44 22.95
N ILE A 234 -3.93 1.33 22.20
CA ILE A 234 -3.66 0.00 22.76
C ILE A 234 -2.41 0.03 23.65
N VAL A 235 -1.32 0.64 23.16
CA VAL A 235 -0.06 0.70 23.90
C VAL A 235 -0.19 1.54 25.17
N ALA A 236 -0.87 2.69 25.09
CA ALA A 236 -1.06 3.57 26.24
C ALA A 236 -1.91 2.90 27.34
N ASP A 237 -2.99 2.23 26.95
CA ASP A 237 -3.89 1.56 27.88
C ASP A 237 -3.23 0.31 28.50
N PHE A 238 -2.57 -0.52 27.70
CA PHE A 238 -1.81 -1.66 28.21
C PHE A 238 -0.71 -1.24 29.20
N LYS A 239 -0.02 -0.13 28.93
CA LYS A 239 0.97 0.43 29.86
C LYS A 239 0.34 0.90 31.16
N LYS A 240 -0.85 1.48 31.11
CA LYS A 240 -1.61 1.91 32.29
C LYS A 240 -2.07 0.71 33.13
N GLU A 241 -2.53 -0.36 32.49
CA GLU A 241 -3.05 -1.55 33.20
C GLU A 241 -1.95 -2.49 33.69
N GLN A 242 -0.93 -2.76 32.86
CA GLN A 242 0.09 -3.78 33.12
C GLN A 242 1.45 -3.18 33.53
N GLY A 243 1.62 -1.86 33.45
CA GLY A 243 2.88 -1.18 33.78
C GLY A 243 4.01 -1.42 32.76
N ILE A 244 3.74 -2.11 31.65
CA ILE A 244 4.74 -2.49 30.63
C ILE A 244 4.51 -1.68 29.36
N ASP A 245 5.56 -1.07 28.84
CA ASP A 245 5.53 -0.26 27.63
C ASP A 245 5.81 -1.13 26.38
N LEU A 246 4.75 -1.55 25.69
CA LEU A 246 4.86 -2.39 24.49
C LEU A 246 5.50 -1.67 23.30
N SER A 247 5.64 -0.32 23.32
CA SER A 247 6.30 0.41 22.22
C SER A 247 7.77 0.06 22.02
N LYS A 248 8.37 -0.62 23.01
CA LYS A 248 9.78 -1.05 22.98
C LYS A 248 9.96 -2.50 22.52
N ASP A 249 8.87 -3.25 22.40
CA ASP A 249 8.88 -4.65 21.98
C ASP A 249 8.42 -4.72 20.51
N THR A 250 9.39 -4.84 19.60
CA THR A 250 9.11 -4.81 18.17
C THR A 250 8.18 -5.93 17.74
N LEU A 251 8.30 -7.12 18.32
CA LEU A 251 7.44 -8.26 17.99
C LEU A 251 6.01 -8.02 18.48
N ALA A 252 5.85 -7.51 19.71
CA ALA A 252 4.54 -7.13 20.22
C ALA A 252 3.89 -6.05 19.34
N LEU A 253 4.63 -5.02 18.93
CA LEU A 253 4.12 -3.96 18.07
C LEU A 253 3.64 -4.47 16.71
N GLN A 254 4.32 -5.43 16.09
CA GLN A 254 3.84 -6.01 14.82
C GLN A 254 2.52 -6.75 15.00
N ARG A 255 2.39 -7.52 16.08
CA ARG A 255 1.14 -8.23 16.39
C ARG A 255 0.00 -7.26 16.70
N ILE A 256 0.29 -6.17 17.41
CA ILE A 256 -0.68 -5.11 17.69
C ILE A 256 -1.07 -4.39 16.39
N LYS A 257 -0.13 -4.12 15.48
CA LYS A 257 -0.43 -3.49 14.18
C LYS A 257 -1.43 -4.31 13.38
N GLU A 258 -1.20 -5.62 13.24
CA GLU A 258 -2.14 -6.51 12.53
C GLU A 258 -3.51 -6.58 13.22
N ALA A 259 -3.52 -6.64 14.56
CA ALA A 259 -4.76 -6.69 15.34
C ALA A 259 -5.55 -5.37 15.24
N ALA A 260 -4.86 -4.23 15.26
CA ALA A 260 -5.45 -2.90 15.15
C ALA A 260 -6.06 -2.68 13.75
N GLU A 261 -5.35 -3.06 12.67
CA GLU A 261 -5.88 -2.99 11.32
C GLU A 261 -7.15 -3.85 11.20
N LYS A 262 -7.10 -5.08 11.73
CA LYS A 262 -8.24 -5.99 11.72
C LYS A 262 -9.44 -5.41 12.47
N ALA A 263 -9.23 -4.91 13.68
CA ALA A 263 -10.29 -4.36 14.52
C ALA A 263 -10.89 -3.08 13.91
N LYS A 264 -10.06 -2.20 13.32
CA LYS A 264 -10.51 -1.03 12.53
C LYS A 264 -11.48 -1.44 11.41
N ILE A 265 -11.15 -2.50 10.68
CA ILE A 265 -11.97 -3.01 9.58
C ILE A 265 -13.28 -3.61 10.10
N GLU A 266 -13.23 -4.42 11.17
CA GLU A 266 -14.44 -5.01 11.78
C GLU A 266 -15.43 -3.93 12.24
N LEU A 267 -14.92 -2.90 12.93
CA LEU A 267 -15.70 -1.74 13.41
C LEU A 267 -16.35 -0.91 12.30
N SER A 268 -16.02 -1.15 11.03
CA SER A 268 -16.76 -0.55 9.91
C SER A 268 -18.17 -1.15 9.75
N THR A 269 -18.45 -2.27 10.41
CA THR A 269 -19.74 -2.98 10.33
C THR A 269 -20.30 -3.42 11.68
N THR A 270 -19.46 -3.51 12.71
CA THR A 270 -19.86 -3.87 14.07
C THR A 270 -19.69 -2.68 15.02
N ALA A 271 -20.45 -2.68 16.12
CA ALA A 271 -20.34 -1.63 17.14
C ALA A 271 -19.18 -1.84 18.12
N GLU A 272 -18.67 -3.07 18.22
CA GLU A 272 -17.52 -3.44 19.04
C GLU A 272 -16.64 -4.47 18.30
N SER A 273 -15.35 -4.50 18.63
CA SER A 273 -14.39 -5.53 18.22
C SER A 273 -13.50 -5.91 19.41
N GLU A 274 -13.15 -7.20 19.53
CA GLU A 274 -12.25 -7.68 20.57
C GLU A 274 -10.86 -7.98 19.99
N ILE A 275 -9.87 -7.28 20.54
CA ILE A 275 -8.45 -7.55 20.30
C ILE A 275 -7.98 -8.52 21.37
N ASN A 276 -7.61 -9.72 20.94
CA ASN A 276 -7.06 -10.76 21.80
C ASN A 276 -5.70 -11.23 21.28
N GLN A 277 -4.64 -10.87 22.00
CA GLN A 277 -3.25 -11.24 21.72
C GLN A 277 -2.65 -11.96 22.93
N PRO A 278 -2.74 -13.31 22.97
CA PRO A 278 -2.12 -14.09 24.02
C PRO A 278 -0.60 -14.01 23.96
N PHE A 279 0.07 -14.04 25.13
CA PHE A 279 1.54 -14.00 25.23
C PHE A 279 2.12 -12.82 24.45
N ILE A 280 1.53 -11.63 24.60
CA ILE A 280 1.96 -10.45 23.86
C ILE A 280 3.35 -9.99 24.31
N THR A 281 3.67 -10.17 25.60
CA THR A 281 4.99 -9.91 26.18
C THR A 281 5.17 -10.71 27.49
N SER A 282 6.29 -10.52 28.19
CA SER A 282 6.55 -11.12 29.52
C SER A 282 6.92 -10.05 30.55
N GLY A 283 6.31 -10.13 31.74
CA GLY A 283 6.62 -9.33 32.92
C GLY A 283 7.39 -10.10 33.98
N ALA A 284 7.68 -9.46 35.11
CA ALA A 284 8.39 -10.08 36.24
C ALA A 284 7.60 -11.24 36.89
N ASP A 285 6.27 -11.21 36.77
CA ASP A 285 5.31 -12.19 37.27
C ASP A 285 4.90 -13.25 36.22
N GLY A 286 5.52 -13.22 35.03
CA GLY A 286 5.29 -14.20 33.96
C GLY A 286 4.68 -13.59 32.69
N PRO A 287 4.10 -14.43 31.81
CA PRO A 287 3.57 -13.98 30.53
C PRO A 287 2.39 -13.03 30.69
N LYS A 288 2.29 -12.04 29.80
CA LYS A 288 1.18 -11.09 29.73
C LYS A 288 0.39 -11.27 28.44
N HIS A 289 -0.90 -10.97 28.52
CA HIS A 289 -1.85 -11.08 27.42
C HIS A 289 -2.50 -9.71 27.21
N LEU A 290 -2.75 -9.34 25.95
CA LEU A 290 -3.56 -8.16 25.63
C LEU A 290 -4.96 -8.67 25.28
N VAL A 291 -5.95 -8.28 26.09
CA VAL A 291 -7.37 -8.47 25.80
C VAL A 291 -8.04 -7.12 25.95
N MET A 292 -8.57 -6.59 24.87
CA MET A 292 -9.17 -5.24 24.83
C MET A 292 -10.39 -5.27 23.94
N LYS A 293 -11.48 -4.67 24.40
CA LYS A 293 -12.62 -4.33 23.54
C LYS A 293 -12.53 -2.87 23.12
N ILE A 294 -12.72 -2.63 21.84
CA ILE A 294 -12.79 -1.29 21.24
C ILE A 294 -14.10 -1.10 20.49
#